data_AF-A0A444UVG7-F1
#
_entry.id   AF-A0A444UVG7-F1
#
_cell.length_a   1.000
_cell.length_b   1.000
_cell.length_c   1.000
_cell.angle_alpha   90.00
_cell.angle_beta   90.00
_cell.angle_gamma   90.00
#
_symmetry.space_group_name_H-M   'P 1'
#
loop_
_entity.id
_entity.type
_entity.pdbx_description
1 polymer ?
#
loop_
_entity_poly.entity_id
_entity_poly.type
_entity_poly.pdbx_seq_one_letter_code
_entity_poly.pdbx_strand_id
1 'polypeptide(L)'
;MCKKSALQVFPVHMFTVCAEKSEDLPYEVSRAQEINRLFGPKGSQEAYDVIFDLHNTTSNMGGTLILESSKDDCNLQMVHYVQNALIPMSCSVLLTEHPTLKYAASRSVAKRPVGKEFSPCTVDVYRITESVDYPRDKDGNISAMIHTDLQDRDWQALNPGDPMFLTFDGRTIPYEGDSTVYPTFINEAAYYEKQQAFVITRKETLTVKGIRVSQT
;
A
#
# COMPACT_ATOMS: atom_id res chain seq x y z
N MET A 1 16.99 21.17 2.24
CA MET A 1 16.69 20.10 1.26
C MET A 1 15.64 19.19 1.87
N CYS A 2 14.44 19.15 1.31
CA CYS A 2 13.39 18.24 1.76
C CYS A 2 13.76 16.84 1.24
N LYS A 3 14.13 15.90 2.12
CA LYS A 3 14.26 14.49 1.74
C LYS A 3 12.85 14.04 1.35
N LYS A 4 12.61 13.78 0.06
CA LYS A 4 11.37 13.14 -0.41
C LYS A 4 11.36 11.75 0.22
N SER A 5 10.46 11.50 1.16
CA SER A 5 10.17 10.17 1.64
C SER A 5 9.44 9.42 0.53
N ALA A 6 10.18 8.66 -0.27
CA ALA A 6 9.61 7.51 -0.97
C ALA A 6 8.95 6.59 0.07
N LEU A 7 8.17 5.60 -0.39
CA LEU A 7 7.94 4.41 0.40
C LEU A 7 9.31 3.85 0.80
N GLN A 8 9.76 4.19 2.00
CA GLN A 8 10.96 3.65 2.57
C GLN A 8 10.54 2.25 3.02
N VAL A 9 10.69 1.30 2.12
CA VAL A 9 10.72 -0.12 2.49
C VAL A 9 11.99 -0.27 3.34
N PHE A 10 11.90 0.10 4.60
CA PHE A 10 12.95 -0.14 5.56
C PHE A 10 13.09 -1.66 5.67
N PRO A 11 14.33 -2.20 5.70
CA PRO A 11 14.53 -3.59 6.04
C PRO A 11 13.76 -3.89 7.33
N VAL A 12 13.02 -5.00 7.37
CA VAL A 12 12.18 -5.41 8.52
C VAL A 12 12.92 -5.29 9.85
N HIS A 13 14.25 -5.50 9.81
CA HIS A 13 15.21 -5.41 10.89
C HIS A 13 15.37 -4.03 11.54
N MET A 14 14.99 -2.92 10.90
CA MET A 14 15.19 -1.56 11.46
C MET A 14 14.30 -1.29 12.68
N PHE A 15 13.17 -2.00 12.79
CA PHE A 15 12.25 -1.91 13.94
C PHE A 15 12.44 -3.04 14.97
N THR A 16 13.37 -3.97 14.72
CA THR A 16 13.58 -5.16 15.55
C THR A 16 14.68 -4.97 16.59
N VAL A 17 15.51 -3.94 16.47
CA VAL A 17 16.65 -3.77 17.37
C VAL A 17 16.20 -3.04 18.64
N CYS A 18 16.12 -3.77 19.75
CA CYS A 18 16.40 -3.25 21.08
C CYS A 18 17.87 -2.81 21.10
N ALA A 19 18.24 -1.74 20.39
CA ALA A 19 19.62 -1.27 20.37
C ALA A 19 19.81 -0.36 21.57
N GLU A 20 20.81 -0.66 22.38
CA GLU A 20 21.38 0.29 23.33
C GLU A 20 21.72 1.59 22.58
N LYS A 21 21.45 2.75 23.21
CA LYS A 21 21.79 4.06 22.63
C LYS A 21 23.30 4.12 22.37
N SER A 22 23.72 3.94 21.12
CA SER A 22 25.05 4.38 20.67
C SER A 22 24.90 5.73 19.97
N GLU A 23 25.77 6.70 20.29
CA GLU A 23 25.74 8.07 19.75
C GLU A 23 25.94 8.18 18.23
N ASP A 24 26.20 7.06 17.54
CA ASP A 24 26.61 7.01 16.12
C ASP A 24 25.56 6.38 15.18
N LEU A 25 24.31 6.21 15.63
CA LEU A 25 23.25 5.65 14.77
C LEU A 25 22.78 6.67 13.71
N PRO A 26 22.49 6.23 12.47
CA PRO A 26 21.82 7.09 11.49
C PRO A 26 20.53 7.67 12.07
N TYR A 27 20.24 8.92 11.72
CA TYR A 27 19.06 9.64 12.23
C TYR A 27 17.77 8.84 12.06
N GLU A 28 17.54 8.26 10.88
CA GLU A 28 16.35 7.46 10.58
C GLU A 28 16.22 6.21 11.47
N VAL A 29 17.33 5.59 11.88
CA VAL A 29 17.34 4.44 12.80
C VAL A 29 16.93 4.88 14.20
N SER A 30 17.53 5.96 14.70
CA SER A 30 17.15 6.54 16.00
C SER A 30 15.68 6.94 16.03
N ARG A 31 15.20 7.55 14.94
CA ARG A 31 13.79 7.94 14.82
C ARG A 31 12.84 6.75 14.78
N ALA A 32 13.21 5.66 14.09
CA ALA A 32 12.40 4.44 14.09
C ALA A 32 12.30 3.80 15.49
N GLN A 33 13.37 3.84 16.28
CA GLN A 33 13.34 3.38 17.67
C GLN A 33 12.44 4.26 18.56
N GLU A 34 12.40 5.57 18.34
CA GLU A 34 11.43 6.45 19.01
C GLU A 34 10.00 6.11 18.63
N ILE A 35 9.71 5.96 17.33
CA ILE A 35 8.38 5.58 16.82
C ILE A 35 7.94 4.23 17.42
N ASN A 36 8.84 3.24 17.44
CA ASN A 36 8.56 1.92 18.01
C ASN A 36 8.26 1.97 19.52
N ARG A 37 8.89 2.89 20.25
CA ARG A 37 8.61 3.10 21.69
C ARG A 37 7.29 3.84 21.94
N LEU A 38 6.87 4.72 21.02
CA LEU A 38 5.64 5.50 21.17
C LEU A 38 4.40 4.73 20.69
N PHE A 39 4.51 3.97 19.61
CA PHE A 39 3.37 3.35 18.93
C PHE A 39 3.45 1.82 18.84
N GLY A 40 4.60 1.24 19.17
CA GLY A 40 4.80 -0.22 19.24
C GLY A 40 4.68 -0.72 20.70
N PRO A 41 5.50 -1.69 21.11
CA PRO A 41 6.58 -2.35 20.35
C PRO A 41 6.05 -3.20 19.17
N LYS A 42 6.70 -3.14 18.01
CA LYS A 42 6.34 -3.90 16.79
C LYS A 42 6.17 -5.38 17.08
N GLY A 43 5.01 -5.92 16.72
CA GLY A 43 4.67 -7.35 16.90
C GLY A 43 4.16 -7.72 18.30
N SER A 44 4.09 -6.76 19.23
CA SER A 44 3.49 -6.96 20.55
C SER A 44 1.99 -6.65 20.55
N GLN A 45 1.28 -7.10 21.58
CA GLN A 45 -0.13 -6.75 21.83
C GLN A 45 -0.31 -5.31 22.36
N GLU A 46 0.79 -4.64 22.71
CA GLU A 46 0.78 -3.25 23.20
C GLU A 46 0.90 -2.23 22.06
N ALA A 47 1.24 -2.71 20.85
CA ALA A 47 1.27 -1.88 19.66
C ALA A 47 -0.11 -1.28 19.38
N TYR A 48 -0.12 -0.08 18.81
CA TYR A 48 -1.34 0.57 18.36
C TYR A 48 -2.11 -0.31 17.39
N ASP A 49 -3.44 -0.34 17.53
CA ASP A 49 -4.32 -1.20 16.72
C ASP A 49 -4.25 -0.89 15.22
N VAL A 50 -4.13 0.40 14.85
CA VAL A 50 -4.08 0.88 13.47
C VAL A 50 -3.17 2.11 13.37
N ILE A 51 -2.33 2.16 12.33
CA ILE A 51 -1.52 3.33 11.96
C ILE A 51 -1.81 3.69 10.50
N PHE A 52 -2.12 4.97 10.24
CA PHE A 52 -2.18 5.51 8.88
C PHE A 52 -0.89 6.26 8.57
N ASP A 53 -0.09 5.70 7.67
CA ASP A 53 1.15 6.32 7.18
C ASP A 53 0.89 7.00 5.83
N LEU A 54 1.08 8.32 5.78
CA LEU A 54 0.68 9.13 4.63
C LEU A 54 1.90 9.38 3.73
N HIS A 55 1.80 8.93 2.49
CA HIS A 55 2.86 9.05 1.49
C HIS A 55 2.39 9.85 0.26
N ASN A 56 3.34 10.44 -0.44
CA ASN A 56 3.16 10.98 -1.77
C ASN A 56 4.15 10.29 -2.72
N THR A 57 3.79 10.24 -4.01
CA THR A 57 4.60 9.66 -5.08
C THR A 57 4.62 10.63 -6.26
N THR A 58 5.71 10.66 -7.02
CA THR A 58 5.77 11.38 -8.30
C THR A 58 5.12 10.60 -9.43
N SER A 59 4.85 9.31 -9.24
CA SER A 59 4.12 8.46 -10.20
C SER A 59 2.62 8.81 -10.22
N ASN A 60 1.95 8.47 -11.33
CA ASN A 60 0.54 8.80 -11.53
C ASN A 60 -0.41 7.74 -10.92
N MET A 61 -0.17 7.37 -9.67
CA MET A 61 -0.92 6.28 -9.02
C MET A 61 -2.31 6.68 -8.51
N GLY A 62 -2.62 7.97 -8.42
CA GLY A 62 -3.86 8.45 -7.81
C GLY A 62 -4.00 8.06 -6.33
N GLY A 63 -5.24 8.02 -5.82
CA GLY A 63 -5.53 7.59 -4.45
C GLY A 63 -5.28 6.09 -4.27
N THR A 64 -4.21 5.73 -3.57
CA THR A 64 -3.78 4.33 -3.39
C THR A 64 -3.72 3.96 -1.91
N LEU A 65 -4.25 2.79 -1.55
CA LEU A 65 -4.06 2.16 -0.24
C LEU A 65 -3.11 0.97 -0.42
N ILE A 66 -2.06 0.90 0.39
CA ILE A 66 -1.06 -0.17 0.34
C ILE A 66 -1.29 -1.08 1.54
N LEU A 67 -1.46 -2.37 1.27
CA LEU A 67 -1.66 -3.40 2.28
C LEU A 67 -0.46 -4.33 2.34
N GLU A 68 -0.07 -4.73 3.56
CA GLU A 68 1.02 -5.69 3.77
C GLU A 68 0.54 -7.15 3.78
N SER A 69 -0.75 -7.39 3.99
CA SER A 69 -1.31 -8.74 4.16
C SER A 69 -2.62 -8.92 3.40
N SER A 70 -2.70 -9.96 2.58
CA SER A 70 -3.93 -10.41 1.92
C SER A 70 -4.84 -11.25 2.84
N LYS A 71 -4.44 -11.46 4.09
CA LYS A 71 -5.17 -12.29 5.08
C LYS A 71 -5.82 -11.46 6.18
N ASP A 72 -5.62 -10.15 6.15
CA ASP A 72 -6.20 -9.24 7.13
C ASP A 72 -7.58 -8.78 6.65
N ASP A 73 -8.60 -9.52 7.08
CA ASP A 73 -9.99 -9.22 6.74
C ASP A 73 -10.42 -7.82 7.25
N CYS A 74 -9.82 -7.31 8.33
CA CYS A 74 -10.16 -5.98 8.86
C CYS A 74 -9.71 -4.87 7.90
N ASN A 75 -8.44 -4.92 7.48
CA ASN A 75 -7.89 -3.98 6.53
C ASN A 75 -8.54 -4.10 5.15
N LEU A 76 -8.83 -5.31 4.69
CA LEU A 76 -9.53 -5.52 3.41
C LEU A 76 -10.96 -4.95 3.43
N GLN A 77 -11.71 -5.11 4.53
CA GLN A 77 -13.03 -4.48 4.68
C GLN A 77 -12.94 -2.96 4.75
N MET A 78 -11.90 -2.41 5.37
CA MET A 78 -11.65 -0.97 5.39
C MET A 78 -11.37 -0.41 3.98
N VAL A 79 -10.52 -1.09 3.20
CA VAL A 79 -10.25 -0.73 1.80
C VAL A 79 -11.54 -0.77 0.99
N HIS A 80 -12.31 -1.85 1.11
CA HIS A 80 -13.61 -1.99 0.44
C HIS A 80 -14.56 -0.83 0.81
N TYR A 81 -14.62 -0.48 2.10
CA TYR A 81 -15.46 0.63 2.56
C TYR A 81 -15.03 1.98 1.98
N VAL A 82 -13.73 2.28 1.98
CA VAL A 82 -13.20 3.53 1.40
C VAL A 82 -13.48 3.59 -0.10
N GLN A 83 -13.21 2.51 -0.84
CA GLN A 83 -13.51 2.42 -2.27
C GLN A 83 -15.00 2.67 -2.55
N ASN A 84 -15.88 2.05 -1.77
CA ASN A 84 -17.32 2.21 -1.89
C ASN A 84 -17.85 3.57 -1.43
N ALA A 85 -17.16 4.25 -0.51
CA ALA A 85 -17.54 5.60 -0.07
C ALA A 85 -17.16 6.66 -1.12
N LEU A 86 -16.16 6.36 -1.96
CA LEU A 86 -15.70 7.22 -3.06
C LEU A 86 -16.49 7.02 -4.37
N ILE A 87 -17.36 6.01 -4.43
CA ILE A 87 -18.26 5.69 -5.55
C ILE A 87 -19.70 5.82 -5.03
N PRO A 88 -20.69 6.29 -5.81
CA PRO A 88 -22.04 6.45 -5.25
C PRO A 88 -22.67 5.08 -4.96
N MET A 89 -22.76 4.70 -3.67
CA MET A 89 -23.57 3.58 -3.21
C MET A 89 -24.43 3.91 -1.98
N SER A 90 -25.59 3.27 -1.89
CA SER A 90 -26.55 3.42 -0.81
C SER A 90 -26.15 2.62 0.44
N CYS A 91 -26.29 3.24 1.62
CA CYS A 91 -26.02 2.62 2.91
C CYS A 91 -27.34 2.47 3.69
N SER A 92 -27.84 1.24 3.83
CA SER A 92 -29.00 0.97 4.67
C SER A 92 -28.67 1.16 6.16
N VAL A 93 -29.48 1.95 6.85
CA VAL A 93 -29.35 2.23 8.30
C VAL A 93 -30.37 1.39 9.06
N LEU A 94 -29.91 0.55 9.99
CA LEU A 94 -30.76 -0.24 10.88
C LEU A 94 -30.94 0.51 12.21
N LEU A 95 -32.18 0.93 12.50
CA LEU A 95 -32.55 1.57 13.76
C LEU A 95 -33.06 0.51 14.76
N THR A 96 -32.52 0.51 15.97
CA THR A 96 -32.81 -0.51 17.00
C THR A 96 -33.51 0.10 18.23
N GLU A 97 -34.57 0.88 18.01
CA GLU A 97 -35.35 1.58 19.05
C GLU A 97 -36.64 0.82 19.46
N HIS A 98 -36.60 -0.52 19.51
CA HIS A 98 -37.80 -1.29 19.85
C HIS A 98 -37.99 -1.37 21.39
N PRO A 99 -39.21 -1.11 21.93
CA PRO A 99 -39.46 -1.03 23.37
C PRO A 99 -39.06 -2.29 24.17
N THR A 100 -39.08 -3.46 23.52
CA THR A 100 -38.83 -4.77 24.15
C THR A 100 -37.54 -5.46 23.67
N LEU A 101 -36.85 -4.95 22.65
CA LEU A 101 -35.59 -5.54 22.13
C LEU A 101 -34.41 -4.65 22.52
N LYS A 102 -34.07 -4.63 23.82
CA LYS A 102 -32.90 -3.92 24.33
C LYS A 102 -31.70 -4.88 24.43
N TYR A 103 -30.69 -4.66 23.60
CA TYR A 103 -29.43 -5.38 23.65
C TYR A 103 -28.34 -4.54 24.33
N ALA A 104 -27.62 -5.12 25.29
CA ALA A 104 -26.45 -4.51 25.91
C ALA A 104 -25.22 -4.72 25.01
N ALA A 105 -25.11 -3.92 23.94
CA ALA A 105 -23.91 -3.94 23.12
C ALA A 105 -22.80 -3.06 23.75
N SER A 106 -21.55 -3.49 23.68
CA SER A 106 -20.37 -2.76 24.19
C SER A 106 -20.28 -1.31 23.69
N ARG A 107 -20.74 -1.05 22.46
CA ARG A 107 -20.86 0.30 21.89
C ARG A 107 -21.70 1.25 22.75
N SER A 108 -22.65 0.77 23.55
CA SER A 108 -23.57 1.59 24.37
C SER A 108 -22.88 2.44 25.44
N VAL A 109 -21.60 2.19 25.73
CA VAL A 109 -20.76 3.05 26.58
C VAL A 109 -20.48 4.41 25.91
N ALA A 110 -20.47 4.48 24.58
CA ALA A 110 -20.28 5.73 23.86
C ALA A 110 -21.52 6.61 23.94
N LYS A 111 -21.34 7.93 24.10
CA LYS A 111 -22.44 8.92 24.07
C LYS A 111 -23.22 8.92 22.75
N ARG A 112 -22.64 8.38 21.67
CA ARG A 112 -23.21 8.27 20.32
C ARG A 112 -22.77 6.95 19.67
N PRO A 113 -23.41 5.82 20.02
CA PRO A 113 -22.98 4.52 19.57
C PRO A 113 -23.40 4.26 18.11
N VAL A 114 -22.45 3.97 17.24
CA VAL A 114 -22.71 3.48 15.88
C VAL A 114 -21.95 2.18 15.69
N GLY A 115 -22.62 1.16 15.15
CA GLY A 115 -22.00 -0.12 14.80
C GLY A 115 -22.27 -0.42 13.34
N LYS A 116 -21.20 -0.69 12.59
CA LYS A 116 -21.30 -1.22 11.21
C LYS A 116 -20.80 -2.64 11.21
N GLU A 117 -21.65 -3.55 10.77
CA GLU A 117 -21.23 -4.90 10.39
C GLU A 117 -20.87 -4.89 8.90
N PHE A 118 -19.80 -5.61 8.57
CA PHE A 118 -19.35 -5.76 7.20
C PHE A 118 -19.61 -7.20 6.79
N SER A 119 -20.47 -7.38 5.80
CA SER A 119 -20.71 -8.69 5.18
C SER A 119 -19.47 -9.15 4.40
N PRO A 120 -19.31 -10.45 4.15
CA PRO A 120 -18.31 -10.93 3.20
C PRO A 120 -18.40 -10.19 1.87
N CYS A 121 -17.26 -9.86 1.29
CA CYS A 121 -17.17 -9.12 0.04
C CYS A 121 -16.00 -9.62 -0.82
N THR A 122 -15.86 -9.03 -2.00
CA THR A 122 -14.69 -9.24 -2.86
C THR A 122 -13.98 -7.93 -3.09
N VAL A 123 -12.65 -7.96 -3.08
CA VAL A 123 -11.80 -6.79 -3.35
C VAL A 123 -10.79 -7.15 -4.42
N ASP A 124 -10.76 -6.36 -5.49
CA ASP A 124 -9.70 -6.42 -6.49
C ASP A 124 -8.43 -5.77 -5.93
N VAL A 125 -7.33 -6.50 -5.93
CA VAL A 125 -6.02 -6.02 -5.49
C VAL A 125 -4.97 -6.27 -6.57
N TYR A 126 -3.88 -5.50 -6.49
CA TYR A 126 -2.72 -5.64 -7.36
C TYR A 126 -1.55 -6.14 -6.53
N ARG A 127 -1.18 -7.40 -6.72
CA ARG A 127 -0.08 -8.04 -6.01
C ARG A 127 1.22 -7.79 -6.73
N ILE A 128 2.20 -7.20 -6.03
CA ILE A 128 3.56 -7.03 -6.51
C ILE A 128 4.17 -8.39 -6.83
N THR A 129 4.77 -8.53 -8.02
CA THR A 129 5.49 -9.73 -8.42
C THR A 129 6.99 -9.48 -8.51
N GLU A 130 7.39 -8.36 -9.10
CA GLU A 130 8.81 -8.05 -9.30
C GLU A 130 9.02 -6.54 -9.50
N SER A 131 10.27 -6.11 -9.33
CA SER A 131 10.73 -4.76 -9.60
C SER A 131 11.56 -4.76 -10.88
N VAL A 132 11.36 -3.75 -11.72
CA VAL A 132 12.10 -3.57 -12.98
C VAL A 132 12.99 -2.35 -12.86
N ASP A 133 14.30 -2.53 -13.03
CA ASP A 133 15.26 -1.41 -13.10
C ASP A 133 15.24 -0.74 -14.47
N TYR A 134 15.81 0.46 -14.54
CA TYR A 134 16.18 1.08 -15.80
C TYR A 134 17.26 0.26 -16.50
N PRO A 135 17.23 0.19 -17.84
CA PRO A 135 18.38 -0.25 -18.62
C PRO A 135 19.61 0.59 -18.25
N ARG A 136 20.75 -0.07 -18.02
CA ARG A 136 22.02 0.56 -17.66
C ARG A 136 23.12 0.23 -18.65
N ASP A 137 24.07 1.14 -18.79
CA ASP A 137 25.30 0.90 -19.51
C ASP A 137 26.31 0.10 -18.66
N LYS A 138 27.47 -0.19 -19.24
CA LYS A 138 28.58 -0.91 -18.61
C LYS A 138 29.14 -0.22 -17.36
N ASP A 139 28.92 1.08 -17.21
CA ASP A 139 29.40 1.91 -16.11
C ASP A 139 28.33 2.06 -15.01
N GLY A 140 27.16 1.42 -15.19
CA GLY A 140 26.03 1.44 -14.26
C GLY A 140 25.13 2.67 -14.39
N ASN A 141 25.35 3.53 -15.38
CA ASN A 141 24.50 4.69 -15.63
C ASN A 141 23.24 4.28 -16.37
N ILE A 142 22.13 4.98 -16.10
CA ILE A 142 20.87 4.80 -16.83
C ILE A 142 21.11 5.11 -18.31
N SER A 143 20.74 4.19 -19.20
CA SER A 143 20.93 4.30 -20.66
C SER A 143 19.61 4.42 -21.44
N ALA A 144 18.47 4.33 -20.74
CA ALA A 144 17.14 4.50 -21.30
C ALA A 144 16.19 5.15 -20.30
N MET A 145 15.17 5.86 -20.81
CA MET A 145 14.09 6.43 -20.01
C MET A 145 12.80 5.63 -20.17
N ILE A 146 11.82 5.86 -19.28
CA ILE A 146 10.47 5.31 -19.45
C ILE A 146 9.92 5.78 -20.80
N HIS A 147 9.37 4.84 -21.58
CA HIS A 147 8.76 5.15 -22.87
C HIS A 147 7.50 5.99 -22.66
N THR A 148 7.22 6.93 -23.58
CA THR A 148 6.08 7.86 -23.48
C THR A 148 4.73 7.15 -23.40
N ASP A 149 4.63 5.96 -23.99
CA ASP A 149 3.41 5.15 -24.00
C ASP A 149 3.18 4.40 -22.68
N LEU A 150 4.21 4.30 -21.82
CA LEU A 150 4.12 3.73 -20.48
C LEU A 150 4.07 4.82 -19.40
N GLN A 151 4.67 5.99 -19.64
CA GLN A 151 4.68 7.10 -18.70
C GLN A 151 3.26 7.47 -18.26
N ASP A 152 3.09 7.68 -16.95
CA ASP A 152 1.82 8.06 -16.30
C ASP A 152 0.67 7.04 -16.46
N ARG A 153 0.97 5.82 -16.90
CA ARG A 153 -0.01 4.73 -17.09
C ARG A 153 0.00 3.70 -15.96
N ASP A 154 0.25 4.14 -14.73
CA ASP A 154 0.10 3.28 -13.55
C ASP A 154 -1.28 2.60 -13.55
N TRP A 155 -1.32 1.33 -13.14
CA TRP A 155 -2.51 0.47 -13.11
C TRP A 155 -3.10 0.08 -14.47
N GLN A 156 -2.60 0.62 -15.59
CA GLN A 156 -3.06 0.22 -16.91
C GLN A 156 -2.38 -1.08 -17.36
N ALA A 157 -3.01 -1.79 -18.29
CA ALA A 157 -2.45 -3.05 -18.80
C ALA A 157 -1.18 -2.80 -19.62
N LEU A 158 -0.13 -3.57 -19.34
CA LEU A 158 1.09 -3.69 -20.13
C LEU A 158 1.16 -5.11 -20.69
N ASN A 159 1.10 -5.26 -22.01
CA ASN A 159 1.05 -6.54 -22.72
C ASN A 159 2.39 -6.90 -23.34
N PRO A 160 2.68 -8.19 -23.58
CA PRO A 160 3.90 -8.60 -24.26
C PRO A 160 4.06 -7.87 -25.61
N GLY A 161 5.22 -7.26 -25.81
CA GLY A 161 5.52 -6.42 -26.97
C GLY A 161 5.26 -4.92 -26.80
N ASP A 162 4.50 -4.50 -25.77
CA ASP A 162 4.23 -3.09 -25.51
C ASP A 162 5.52 -2.35 -25.09
N PRO A 163 5.71 -1.09 -25.49
CA PRO A 163 6.95 -0.36 -25.25
C PRO A 163 7.14 0.03 -23.77
N MET A 164 8.28 -0.33 -23.17
CA MET A 164 8.60 0.02 -21.78
C MET A 164 9.61 1.15 -21.66
N PHE A 165 10.70 1.06 -22.42
CA PHE A 165 11.80 2.04 -22.36
C PHE A 165 12.13 2.59 -23.74
N LEU A 166 12.67 3.80 -23.75
CA LEU A 166 13.27 4.46 -24.91
C LEU A 166 14.73 4.75 -24.59
N THR A 167 15.64 4.08 -25.28
CA THR A 167 17.09 4.33 -25.14
C THR A 167 17.44 5.72 -25.69
N PHE A 168 18.56 6.29 -25.24
CA PHE A 168 18.99 7.61 -25.72
C PHE A 168 19.43 7.65 -27.18
N ASP A 169 19.66 6.49 -27.81
CA ASP A 169 19.87 6.38 -29.26
C ASP A 169 18.57 6.13 -30.05
N GLY A 170 17.40 6.22 -29.40
CA GLY A 170 16.09 6.19 -30.04
C GLY A 170 15.50 4.80 -30.29
N ARG A 171 16.06 3.76 -29.65
CA ARG A 171 15.52 2.39 -29.74
C ARG A 171 14.50 2.14 -28.63
N THR A 172 13.41 1.48 -28.99
CA THR A 172 12.38 1.04 -28.04
C THR A 172 12.73 -0.32 -27.49
N ILE A 173 12.65 -0.47 -26.17
CA ILE A 173 12.74 -1.77 -25.48
C ILE A 173 11.31 -2.19 -25.08
N PRO A 174 10.76 -3.25 -25.69
CA PRO A 174 9.42 -3.74 -25.38
C PRO A 174 9.40 -4.59 -24.11
N TYR A 175 8.21 -4.80 -23.56
CA TYR A 175 7.96 -5.75 -22.48
C TYR A 175 8.04 -7.18 -23.02
N GLU A 176 8.98 -7.96 -22.49
CA GLU A 176 9.26 -9.33 -22.94
C GLU A 176 8.61 -10.41 -22.04
N GLY A 177 7.75 -10.03 -21.08
CA GLY A 177 7.06 -11.00 -20.24
C GLY A 177 5.99 -11.79 -21.00
N ASP A 178 5.55 -12.92 -20.42
CA ASP A 178 4.66 -13.86 -21.12
C ASP A 178 3.16 -13.52 -21.05
N SER A 179 2.78 -12.53 -20.24
CA SER A 179 1.38 -12.22 -19.94
C SER A 179 1.20 -10.76 -19.56
N THR A 180 -0.03 -10.26 -19.72
CA THR A 180 -0.42 -8.91 -19.26
C THR A 180 -0.14 -8.71 -17.77
N VAL A 181 0.42 -7.53 -17.46
CA VAL A 181 0.69 -7.06 -16.10
C VAL A 181 0.22 -5.62 -15.92
N TYR A 182 0.29 -5.12 -14.69
CA TYR A 182 -0.14 -3.76 -14.34
C TYR A 182 1.00 -3.04 -13.60
N PRO A 183 1.82 -2.25 -14.31
CA PRO A 183 2.93 -1.52 -13.70
C PRO A 183 2.45 -0.40 -12.77
N THR A 184 3.25 -0.11 -11.75
CA THR A 184 2.99 0.89 -10.71
C THR A 184 4.29 1.54 -10.25
N PHE A 185 4.21 2.69 -9.57
CA PHE A 185 5.38 3.48 -9.22
C PHE A 185 6.24 3.81 -10.45
N ILE A 186 5.58 4.03 -11.59
CA ILE A 186 6.26 4.36 -12.83
C ILE A 186 6.99 5.68 -12.68
N ASN A 187 8.31 5.65 -12.87
CA ASN A 187 9.16 6.83 -12.81
C ASN A 187 9.16 7.57 -11.45
N GLU A 188 9.12 6.82 -10.35
CA GLU A 188 9.24 7.41 -9.00
C GLU A 188 10.66 7.97 -8.76
N ALA A 189 10.76 9.27 -8.49
CA ALA A 189 12.03 9.98 -8.38
C ALA A 189 12.95 9.40 -7.29
N ALA A 190 12.40 8.96 -6.16
CA ALA A 190 13.21 8.40 -5.08
C ALA A 190 13.60 6.93 -5.29
N TYR A 191 13.17 6.31 -6.39
CA TYR A 191 13.51 4.92 -6.72
C TYR A 191 14.66 4.78 -7.72
N TYR A 192 15.15 5.89 -8.27
CA TYR A 192 16.37 5.93 -9.09
C TYR A 192 17.59 5.35 -8.36
N GLU A 193 17.77 5.71 -7.09
CA GLU A 193 18.83 5.18 -6.22
C GLU A 193 18.60 3.72 -5.80
N LYS A 194 17.36 3.25 -5.92
CA LYS A 194 16.95 1.87 -5.58
C LYS A 194 16.99 0.94 -6.79
N GLN A 195 17.45 1.42 -7.95
CA GLN A 195 17.48 0.64 -9.18
C GLN A 195 16.10 0.10 -9.55
N GLN A 196 15.09 0.97 -9.48
CA GLN A 196 13.70 0.62 -9.75
C GLN A 196 13.03 1.71 -10.58
N ALA A 197 12.68 1.36 -11.81
CA ALA A 197 11.93 2.19 -12.75
C ALA A 197 10.42 2.10 -12.52
N PHE A 198 9.93 0.90 -12.24
CA PHE A 198 8.55 0.61 -11.86
C PHE A 198 8.47 -0.78 -11.20
N VAL A 199 7.31 -1.08 -10.63
CA VAL A 199 6.99 -2.40 -10.05
C VAL A 199 5.90 -3.06 -10.87
N ILE A 200 6.11 -4.31 -11.24
CA ILE A 200 5.12 -5.14 -11.91
C ILE A 200 4.16 -5.72 -10.87
N THR A 201 2.87 -5.65 -11.19
CA THR A 201 1.82 -6.27 -10.39
C THR A 201 0.91 -7.15 -11.22
N ARG A 202 0.26 -8.11 -10.55
CA ARG A 202 -0.83 -8.91 -11.10
C ARG A 202 -2.12 -8.61 -10.38
N LYS A 203 -3.19 -8.39 -11.16
CA LYS A 203 -4.53 -8.20 -10.62
C LYS A 203 -5.10 -9.54 -10.15
N GLU A 204 -5.63 -9.56 -8.93
CA GLU A 204 -6.34 -10.71 -8.36
C GLU A 204 -7.57 -10.23 -7.57
N THR A 205 -8.57 -11.09 -7.41
CA THR A 205 -9.75 -10.79 -6.60
C THR A 205 -9.69 -11.62 -5.32
N LEU A 206 -9.65 -10.95 -4.17
CA LEU A 206 -9.66 -11.59 -2.87
C LEU A 206 -11.09 -11.72 -2.33
N THR A 207 -11.40 -12.87 -1.73
CA THR A 207 -12.63 -13.05 -0.92
C THR A 207 -12.33 -12.65 0.51
N VAL A 208 -13.11 -11.71 1.04
CA VAL A 208 -12.93 -11.14 2.37
C VAL A 208 -14.04 -11.64 3.28
N LYS A 209 -13.69 -12.08 4.49
CA LYS A 209 -14.71 -12.53 5.46
C LYS A 209 -15.46 -11.34 6.03
N GLY A 210 -16.70 -11.60 6.47
CA GLY A 210 -17.44 -10.61 7.21
C GLY A 210 -16.82 -10.37 8.58
N ILE A 211 -16.73 -9.10 8.99
CA ILE A 211 -16.25 -8.72 10.32
C ILE A 211 -17.39 -8.11 11.13
N ARG A 212 -17.44 -8.48 12.40
CA ARG A 212 -18.37 -7.96 13.39
C ARG A 212 -17.67 -7.86 14.73
N VAL A 213 -18.12 -6.93 15.55
CA VAL A 213 -17.67 -6.84 16.94
C VAL A 213 -18.17 -8.08 17.69
N SER A 214 -17.27 -8.84 18.30
CA SER A 214 -17.66 -9.91 19.22
C SER A 214 -18.19 -9.30 20.51
N GLN A 215 -19.36 -9.77 20.96
CA GLN A 215 -19.82 -9.48 22.32
C GLN A 215 -18.98 -10.34 23.27
N THR A 216 -18.04 -9.71 23.97
CA THR A 216 -17.44 -10.24 25.20
C THR A 216 -18.29 -9.84 26.39
#